data_AF-A0A947RSK6-F1
#
_entry.id   AF-A0A947RSK6-F1
#
_cell.length_a   1.000
_cell.length_b   1.000
_cell.length_c   1.000
_cell.angle_alpha   90.00
_cell.angle_beta   90.00
_cell.angle_gamma   90.00
#
_symmetry.space_group_name_H-M   'P 1'
#
loop_
_entity.id
_entity.type
_entity.pdbx_description
1 polymer ?
#
loop_
_entity_poly.entity_id
_entity_poly.type
_entity_poly.pdbx_seq_one_letter_code
_entity_poly.pdbx_strand_id
1 'polypeptide(L)'
;ELAPLTGIADFYSLSGCRDLVFHVQEHRFSLPRIDEIRRELGLVVMGFNLLPPAFQAAYRRKFPGDPGMADLANWDMLEEMNPGMFLNMYNLWFRTEN
;
A
#
# COMPACT_ATOMS: atom_id res chain seq x y z
N GLU A 1 -13.45 -4.19 -16.37
CA GLU A 1 -12.64 -3.17 -15.66
C GLU A 1 -12.97 -3.05 -14.18
N LEU A 2 -14.24 -3.10 -13.75
CA LEU A 2 -14.62 -2.92 -12.34
C LEU A 2 -14.74 -4.22 -11.50
N ALA A 3 -14.51 -5.39 -12.10
CA ALA A 3 -14.62 -6.69 -11.42
C ALA A 3 -13.82 -6.81 -10.11
N PRO A 4 -12.61 -6.20 -9.95
CA PRO A 4 -11.91 -6.23 -8.68
C PRO A 4 -12.64 -5.52 -7.54
N LEU A 5 -13.49 -4.52 -7.83
CA LEU A 5 -14.20 -3.74 -6.83
C LEU A 5 -15.28 -4.55 -6.11
N THR A 6 -15.79 -5.64 -6.71
CA THR A 6 -16.78 -6.51 -6.06
C THR A 6 -16.19 -7.28 -4.87
N GLY A 7 -14.85 -7.28 -4.72
CA GLY A 7 -14.17 -7.82 -3.53
C GLY A 7 -14.10 -6.85 -2.35
N ILE A 8 -14.49 -5.58 -2.55
CA ILE A 8 -14.40 -4.53 -1.54
C ILE A 8 -15.75 -4.37 -0.85
N ALA A 9 -15.76 -4.40 0.48
CA ALA A 9 -17.01 -4.37 1.27
C ALA A 9 -17.89 -3.15 0.95
N ASP A 10 -17.26 -2.00 0.71
CA ASP A 10 -17.93 -0.73 0.43
C ASP A 10 -18.78 -0.77 -0.86
N PHE A 11 -18.46 -1.67 -1.79
CA PHE A 11 -19.18 -1.83 -3.05
C PHE A 11 -20.65 -2.21 -2.87
N TYR A 12 -21.01 -2.93 -1.79
CA TYR A 12 -22.35 -3.50 -1.60
C TYR A 12 -23.37 -2.53 -0.97
N SER A 13 -23.01 -1.26 -0.80
CA SER A 13 -23.94 -0.19 -0.43
C SER A 13 -23.81 1.00 -1.40
N LEU A 14 -24.91 1.70 -1.69
CA LEU A 14 -24.85 2.85 -2.59
C LEU A 14 -23.98 3.98 -2.04
N SER A 15 -24.04 4.22 -0.73
CA SER A 15 -23.20 5.20 -0.05
C SER A 15 -21.73 4.80 -0.09
N GLY A 16 -21.40 3.56 0.28
CA GLY A 16 -20.02 3.06 0.28
C GLY A 16 -19.42 2.99 -1.12
N CYS A 17 -20.18 2.57 -2.13
CA CYS A 17 -19.70 2.51 -3.51
C CYS A 17 -19.40 3.92 -4.06
N ARG A 18 -20.24 4.90 -3.72
CA ARG A 18 -19.98 6.30 -4.07
C ARG A 18 -18.71 6.81 -3.39
N ASP A 19 -18.53 6.49 -2.10
CA ASP A 19 -17.35 6.91 -1.36
C ASP A 19 -16.09 6.23 -1.94
N LEU A 20 -16.08 4.90 -2.11
CA LEU A 20 -14.98 4.13 -2.71
C LEU A 20 -14.48 4.67 -4.06
N VAL A 21 -15.38 5.20 -4.91
CA VAL A 21 -15.04 5.66 -6.26
C VAL A 21 -14.83 7.18 -6.33
N PHE A 22 -15.47 7.96 -5.45
CA PHE A 22 -15.57 9.42 -5.57
C PHE A 22 -15.33 10.18 -4.24
N HIS A 23 -14.64 9.59 -3.26
CA HIS A 23 -14.37 10.30 -2.01
C HIS A 23 -13.43 11.50 -2.23
N VAL A 24 -13.92 12.70 -1.93
CA VAL A 24 -13.23 13.98 -2.20
C VAL A 24 -11.91 14.15 -1.45
N GLN A 25 -11.72 13.42 -0.34
CA GLN A 25 -10.47 13.45 0.46
C GLN A 25 -9.49 12.33 0.09
N GLU A 26 -9.87 11.41 -0.80
CA GLU A 26 -8.94 10.36 -1.23
C GLU A 26 -8.01 10.88 -2.30
N HIS A 27 -6.72 10.88 -1.97
CA HIS A 27 -5.66 11.21 -2.89
C HIS A 27 -4.95 9.94 -3.33
N ARG A 28 -4.69 9.82 -4.63
CA ARG A 28 -3.91 8.71 -5.17
C ARG A 28 -2.42 8.94 -4.90
N PHE A 29 -1.90 8.23 -3.90
CA PHE A 29 -0.46 8.15 -3.67
C PHE A 29 0.14 6.96 -4.42
N SER A 30 1.43 7.07 -4.76
CA SER A 30 2.27 5.96 -5.20
C SER A 30 3.38 5.74 -4.19
N LEU A 31 3.93 4.54 -4.11
CA LEU A 31 5.05 4.25 -3.21
C LEU A 31 6.28 5.13 -3.47
N PRO A 32 6.66 5.44 -4.74
CA PRO A 32 7.70 6.42 -5.02
C PRO A 32 7.38 7.82 -4.48
N ARG A 33 6.12 8.27 -4.59
CA ARG A 33 5.70 9.58 -4.07
C ARG A 33 5.74 9.63 -2.55
N ILE A 34 5.35 8.54 -1.88
CA ILE A 34 5.45 8.41 -0.42
C ILE A 34 6.93 8.42 0.00
N ASP A 35 7.81 7.77 -0.77
CA ASP A 35 9.24 7.75 -0.52
C ASP A 35 9.91 9.13 -0.67
N GLU A 36 9.43 9.97 -1.59
CA GLU A 36 9.82 11.38 -1.66
C GLU A 36 9.41 12.16 -0.41
N ILE A 37 8.13 12.10 -0.05
CA ILE A 37 7.57 12.84 1.09
C ILE A 37 8.27 12.44 2.39
N ARG A 38 8.51 11.15 2.62
CA ARG A 38 9.16 10.68 3.85
C ARG A 38 10.62 11.17 3.93
N ARG A 39 11.33 11.33 2.81
CA ARG A 39 12.68 11.94 2.78
C ARG A 39 12.63 13.43 3.10
N GLU A 40 11.67 14.16 2.53
CA GLU A 40 11.49 15.60 2.82
C GLU A 40 11.16 15.85 4.29
N LEU A 41 10.44 14.93 4.93
CA LEU A 41 10.01 15.02 6.33
C LEU A 41 10.99 14.36 7.34
N GLY A 42 12.07 13.74 6.90
CA GLY A 42 13.02 13.02 7.79
C GLY A 42 12.39 11.83 8.52
N LEU A 43 11.53 11.08 7.81
CA LEU A 43 10.81 9.92 8.34
C LEU A 43 11.46 8.60 7.89
N VAL A 44 11.57 7.67 8.83
CA VAL A 44 12.02 6.29 8.61
C VAL A 44 10.82 5.38 8.45
N VAL A 45 10.81 4.57 7.39
CA VAL A 45 9.79 3.55 7.13
C VAL A 45 10.00 2.39 8.10
N MET A 46 8.98 2.04 8.86
CA MET A 46 8.97 0.87 9.75
C MET A 46 8.40 -0.37 9.05
N GLY A 47 7.74 -0.18 7.90
CA GLY A 47 7.10 -1.21 7.10
C GLY A 47 5.58 -1.05 7.05
N PHE A 48 4.93 -2.02 6.41
CA PHE A 48 3.48 -2.07 6.31
C PHE A 48 2.85 -2.83 7.48
N ASN A 49 1.71 -2.33 7.95
CA ASN A 49 0.83 -3.01 8.88
C ASN A 49 -0.33 -3.69 8.14
N LEU A 50 -0.97 -4.67 8.79
CA LEU A 50 -2.16 -5.38 8.29
C LEU A 50 -1.97 -6.07 6.92
N LEU A 51 -0.72 -6.41 6.55
CA LEU A 51 -0.45 -7.17 5.33
C LEU A 51 -0.96 -8.62 5.45
N PRO A 52 -1.68 -9.13 4.44
CA PRO A 52 -1.95 -10.55 4.31
C PRO A 52 -0.66 -11.39 4.39
N PRO A 53 -0.68 -12.55 5.07
CA PRO A 53 0.51 -13.42 5.18
C PRO A 53 1.12 -13.81 3.82
N ALA A 54 0.28 -13.96 2.80
CA ALA A 54 0.71 -14.25 1.44
C ALA A 54 1.62 -13.16 0.85
N PHE A 55 1.34 -11.89 1.16
CA PHE A 55 2.13 -10.76 0.68
C PHE A 55 3.48 -10.68 1.38
N GLN A 56 3.50 -10.90 2.69
CA GLN A 56 4.75 -10.98 3.46
C GLN A 56 5.64 -12.12 2.95
N ALA A 57 5.05 -13.29 2.66
CA ALA A 57 5.78 -14.43 2.10
C ALA A 57 6.31 -14.14 0.69
N ALA A 58 5.50 -13.50 -0.16
CA ALA A 58 5.90 -13.12 -1.51
C ALA A 58 7.07 -12.12 -1.48
N TYR A 59 7.01 -11.12 -0.59
CA TYR A 59 8.07 -10.14 -0.41
C TYR A 59 9.36 -10.79 0.07
N ARG A 60 9.33 -11.53 1.18
CA ARG A 60 10.53 -12.18 1.75
C ARG A 60 11.20 -13.15 0.78
N ARG A 61 10.41 -13.84 -0.05
CA ARG A 61 10.93 -14.73 -1.09
C ARG A 61 11.66 -13.96 -2.19
N LYS A 62 11.16 -12.79 -2.58
CA LYS A 62 11.70 -11.99 -3.69
C LYS A 62 12.87 -11.11 -3.25
N PHE A 63 12.83 -10.60 -2.01
CA PHE A 63 13.79 -9.65 -1.46
C PHE A 63 14.37 -10.15 -0.13
N PRO A 64 15.19 -11.23 -0.15
CA PRO A 64 15.80 -11.76 1.07
C PRO A 64 16.80 -10.79 1.72
N GLY A 65 17.27 -9.77 0.99
CA GLY A 65 18.18 -8.74 1.49
C GLY A 65 17.51 -7.66 2.35
N ASP A 66 16.18 -7.58 2.37
CA ASP A 66 15.41 -6.71 3.26
C ASP A 66 14.44 -7.53 4.13
N PRO A 67 14.93 -8.18 5.20
CA PRO A 67 14.07 -8.96 6.09
C PRO A 67 13.07 -8.09 6.87
N GLY A 68 13.35 -6.79 7.00
CA GLY A 68 12.48 -5.82 7.68
C GLY A 68 11.27 -5.42 6.84
N MET A 69 11.31 -5.66 5.51
CA MET A 69 10.27 -5.25 4.57
C MET A 69 9.97 -3.75 4.62
N ALA A 70 11.01 -2.95 4.84
CA ALA A 70 10.94 -1.51 5.04
C ALA A 70 11.26 -0.72 3.75
N ASP A 71 11.83 -1.38 2.74
CA ASP A 71 12.15 -0.74 1.47
C ASP A 71 10.89 -0.59 0.59
N LEU A 72 10.48 0.66 0.37
CA LEU A 72 9.32 1.00 -0.46
C LEU A 72 9.53 0.70 -1.95
N ALA A 73 10.76 0.73 -2.46
CA ALA A 73 11.03 0.40 -3.86
C ALA A 73 10.81 -1.09 -4.14
N ASN A 74 11.17 -1.96 -3.19
CA ASN A 74 10.86 -3.39 -3.27
C ASN A 74 9.34 -3.64 -3.27
N TRP A 75 8.57 -2.87 -2.49
CA TRP A 75 7.11 -2.97 -2.48
C TRP A 75 6.48 -2.48 -3.79
N ASP A 76 7.00 -1.39 -4.36
CA ASP A 76 6.57 -0.85 -5.66
C ASP A 76 6.76 -1.89 -6.77
N MET A 77 7.94 -2.52 -6.84
CA MET A 77 8.20 -3.63 -7.78
C MET A 77 7.25 -4.82 -7.58
N LEU A 78 6.84 -5.10 -6.34
CA LEU A 78 5.95 -6.23 -6.05
C LEU A 78 4.49 -5.90 -6.42
N GLU A 79 4.08 -4.65 -6.25
CA GLU A 79 2.78 -4.13 -6.66
C GLU A 79 2.64 -4.09 -8.18
N GLU A 80 3.67 -3.66 -8.92
CA GLU A 80 3.67 -3.71 -10.39
C GLU A 80 3.42 -5.13 -10.93
N MET A 81 3.96 -6.14 -10.24
CA MET A 81 3.77 -7.55 -10.59
C MET A 81 2.42 -8.11 -10.12
N ASN A 82 1.78 -7.46 -9.14
CA ASN A 82 0.51 -7.88 -8.57
C ASN A 82 -0.42 -6.66 -8.42
N PRO A 83 -1.01 -6.13 -9.51
CA PRO A 83 -1.80 -4.89 -9.46
C PRO A 83 -3.01 -4.91 -8.50
N GLY A 84 -3.40 -6.09 -8.02
CA GLY A 84 -4.46 -6.27 -7.02
C GLY A 84 -4.00 -6.18 -5.56
N MET A 85 -2.70 -6.00 -5.31
CA MET A 85 -2.09 -6.15 -3.99
C MET A 85 -2.58 -5.08 -3.00
N PHE A 86 -2.72 -3.84 -3.42
CA PHE A 86 -3.14 -2.74 -2.57
C PHE A 86 -4.46 -2.10 -3.03
N LEU A 87 -5.41 -2.92 -3.51
CA LEU A 87 -6.71 -2.46 -4.03
C LEU A 87 -7.51 -1.57 -3.06
N ASN A 88 -7.28 -1.69 -1.75
CA ASN A 88 -7.91 -0.83 -0.74
C ASN A 88 -7.03 0.39 -0.43
N MET A 89 -5.98 0.21 0.36
CA MET A 89 -5.15 1.31 0.87
C MET A 89 -3.77 0.82 1.32
N TYR A 90 -2.80 1.72 1.36
CA TYR A 90 -1.52 1.49 2.03
C TYR A 90 -1.65 1.76 3.54
N ASN A 91 -1.34 0.75 4.36
CA ASN A 91 -1.22 0.91 5.82
C ASN A 91 0.27 0.95 6.20
N LEU A 92 0.91 2.12 6.08
CA LEU A 92 2.34 2.31 6.32
C LEU A 92 2.61 2.95 7.69
N TRP A 93 3.65 2.47 8.37
CA TRP A 93 4.10 3.01 9.65
C TRP A 93 5.44 3.72 9.49
N PHE A 94 5.55 4.89 10.10
CA PHE A 94 6.76 5.71 10.09
C PHE A 94 7.20 6.03 11.50
N ARG A 95 8.50 6.32 11.66
CA ARG A 95 9.09 6.90 12.86
C ARG A 95 9.89 8.13 12.45
N THR A 96 10.00 9.12 13.33
CA THR A 96 10.93 10.24 13.14
C THR A 96 12.38 9.74 13.23
N GLU A 97 13.28 10.34 12.45
CA GLU A 97 14.71 10.30 12.77
C GLU A 97 14.93 11.09 14.08
N ASN A 98 15.65 10.49 15.04
CA ASN A 98 16.08 11.15 16.27
C ASN A 98 17.47 11.75 16.05
#